data_AF-A0A354FLX1-F1
#
_entry.id   AF-A0A354FLX1-F1
#
_cell.length_a   1.000
_cell.length_b   1.000
_cell.length_c   1.000
_cell.angle_alpha   90.00
_cell.angle_beta   90.00
_cell.angle_gamma   90.00
#
_symmetry.space_group_name_H-M   'P 1'
#
loop_
_entity.id
_entity.type
_entity.pdbx_description
1 polymer ?
#
loop_
_entity_poly.entity_id
_entity_poly.type
_entity_poly.pdbx_seq_one_letter_code
_entity_poly.pdbx_strand_id
1 'polypeptide(L)'
;MLLSAFQMIRAMFMITLIILNTMVFSGIMVALSPLKLMLPFPAWRHFWTAWFVEMGATWSTVNSRFLDWSHSTKIVLDLPEGLSRNHSYLVLANHQTWVDMPVLEYALARRIPGRRIFIKQSLIWVPFLGQACWAMDFPFMKRYTAKQLAKSPELRERNLETVRKNCERMKGMPSTLLNFSEGTRFTSAKHAKQSSPYTHLLKPKIAGVATVIGLLGDSLDA
;
A
#
# COMPACT_ATOMS: atom_id res chain seq x y z
N MET A 1 -16.71 4.79 32.97
CA MET A 1 -15.73 3.74 33.33
C MET A 1 -16.06 2.36 32.78
N LEU A 2 -17.30 1.84 32.92
CA LEU A 2 -17.64 0.50 32.38
C LEU A 2 -17.73 0.46 30.85
N LEU A 3 -18.32 1.50 30.23
CA LEU A 3 -18.34 1.68 28.77
C LEU A 3 -16.92 1.71 28.15
N SER A 4 -15.94 2.32 28.83
CA SER A 4 -14.55 2.35 28.37
C SER A 4 -13.84 1.01 28.52
N ALA A 5 -14.18 0.20 29.53
CA ALA A 5 -13.61 -1.14 29.71
C ALA A 5 -14.11 -2.11 28.62
N PHE A 6 -15.42 -2.11 28.33
CA PHE A 6 -15.99 -2.92 27.25
C PHE A 6 -15.41 -2.54 25.88
N GLN A 7 -15.28 -1.23 25.61
CA GLN A 7 -14.63 -0.74 24.40
C GLN A 7 -13.17 -1.19 24.29
N MET A 8 -12.43 -1.19 25.40
CA MET A 8 -11.03 -1.63 25.45
C MET A 8 -10.89 -3.13 25.21
N ILE A 9 -11.71 -3.96 25.87
CA ILE A 9 -11.75 -5.42 25.66
C ILE A 9 -12.08 -5.72 24.20
N ARG A 10 -13.10 -5.05 23.65
CA ARG A 10 -13.47 -5.20 22.24
C ARG A 10 -12.29 -4.81 21.33
N ALA A 11 -11.65 -3.67 21.56
CA ALA A 11 -10.50 -3.23 20.77
C ALA A 11 -9.34 -4.24 20.83
N MET A 12 -9.01 -4.75 22.03
CA MET A 12 -7.98 -5.78 22.21
C MET A 12 -8.34 -7.06 21.44
N PHE A 13 -9.60 -7.50 21.52
CA PHE A 13 -10.08 -8.66 20.78
C PHE A 13 -9.94 -8.45 19.26
N MET A 14 -10.36 -7.30 18.74
CA MET A 14 -10.24 -6.98 17.31
C MET A 14 -8.78 -6.92 16.85
N ILE A 15 -7.89 -6.30 17.64
CA ILE A 15 -6.46 -6.24 17.35
C ILE A 15 -5.86 -7.65 17.29
N THR A 16 -6.21 -8.51 18.25
CA THR A 16 -5.77 -9.92 18.26
C THR A 16 -6.24 -10.66 17.01
N LEU A 17 -7.50 -10.50 16.60
CA LEU A 17 -8.02 -11.12 15.37
C LEU A 17 -7.28 -10.63 14.12
N ILE A 18 -7.00 -9.33 14.02
CA ILE A 18 -6.24 -8.74 12.90
C ILE A 18 -4.81 -9.29 12.88
N ILE A 19 -4.15 -9.41 14.04
CA ILE A 19 -2.79 -9.98 14.14
C ILE A 19 -2.80 -11.44 13.69
N LEU A 20 -3.72 -12.26 14.22
CA LEU A 20 -3.84 -13.67 13.85
C LEU A 20 -4.11 -13.84 12.35
N ASN A 21 -5.07 -13.09 11.81
CA ASN A 21 -5.38 -13.10 10.37
C ASN A 21 -4.13 -12.70 9.54
N THR A 22 -3.40 -11.69 9.97
CA THR A 22 -2.15 -11.28 9.31
C THR A 22 -1.09 -12.37 9.36
N MET A 23 -0.89 -13.02 10.51
CA MET A 23 0.08 -14.10 10.67
C MET A 23 -0.27 -15.32 9.81
N VAL A 24 -1.55 -15.71 9.74
CA VAL A 24 -2.00 -16.84 8.93
C VAL A 24 -1.76 -16.57 7.44
N PHE A 25 -2.26 -15.45 6.93
CA PHE A 25 -2.10 -15.11 5.50
C PHE A 25 -0.63 -14.93 5.13
N SER A 26 0.12 -14.12 5.89
CA SER A 26 1.54 -13.91 5.60
C SER A 26 2.35 -15.19 5.76
N GLY A 27 2.06 -16.04 6.76
CA GLY A 27 2.69 -17.34 6.95
C GLY A 27 2.51 -18.27 5.75
N ILE A 28 1.27 -18.41 5.25
CA ILE A 28 0.98 -19.19 4.04
C ILE A 28 1.73 -18.61 2.83
N MET A 29 1.68 -17.30 2.64
CA MET A 29 2.35 -16.64 1.51
C MET A 29 3.87 -16.86 1.55
N VAL A 30 4.49 -16.78 2.72
CA VAL A 30 5.92 -17.04 2.88
C VAL A 30 6.25 -18.49 2.59
N ALA A 31 5.47 -19.44 3.13
CA ALA A 31 5.69 -20.87 2.90
C ALA A 31 5.60 -21.24 1.40
N LEU A 32 4.70 -20.59 0.65
CA LEU A 32 4.51 -20.84 -0.78
C LEU A 32 5.37 -19.95 -1.68
N SER A 33 6.01 -18.90 -1.15
CA SER A 33 6.85 -17.99 -1.95
C SER A 33 8.00 -18.66 -2.73
N PRO A 34 8.63 -19.76 -2.26
CA PRO A 34 9.62 -20.49 -3.07
C PRO A 34 9.04 -21.06 -4.37
N LEU A 35 7.75 -21.40 -4.40
CA LEU A 35 7.09 -21.95 -5.60
C LEU A 35 7.13 -20.95 -6.75
N LYS A 36 7.00 -19.64 -6.47
CA LYS A 36 7.16 -18.56 -7.47
C LYS A 36 8.54 -18.56 -8.14
N LEU A 37 9.57 -19.04 -7.44
CA LEU A 37 10.96 -19.06 -7.93
C LEU A 37 11.36 -20.37 -8.61
N MET A 38 10.55 -21.43 -8.51
CA MET A 38 10.89 -22.75 -9.04
C MET A 38 11.08 -22.77 -10.57
N LEU A 39 10.26 -22.00 -11.31
CA LEU A 39 10.31 -21.96 -12.76
C LEU A 39 10.62 -20.53 -13.25
N PRO A 40 11.50 -20.37 -14.27
CA PRO A 40 11.91 -19.04 -14.76
C PRO A 40 10.91 -18.42 -15.75
N PHE A 41 9.86 -19.12 -16.16
CA PHE A 41 8.93 -18.64 -17.18
C PHE A 41 8.07 -17.47 -16.67
N PRO A 42 7.87 -16.39 -17.48
CA PRO A 42 7.06 -15.24 -17.07
C PRO A 42 5.64 -15.59 -16.64
N ALA A 43 4.96 -16.48 -17.37
CA ALA A 43 3.59 -16.90 -17.04
C ALA A 43 3.48 -17.53 -15.65
N TRP A 44 4.48 -18.34 -15.25
CA TRP A 44 4.53 -18.94 -13.92
C TRP A 44 4.67 -17.88 -12.82
N ARG A 45 5.59 -16.92 -13.02
CA ARG A 45 5.79 -15.82 -12.08
C ARG A 45 4.56 -14.93 -11.97
N HIS A 46 3.88 -14.66 -13.09
CA HIS A 46 2.64 -13.89 -13.12
C HIS A 46 1.51 -14.61 -12.37
N PHE A 47 1.33 -15.91 -12.60
CA PHE A 47 0.33 -16.71 -11.88
C PHE A 47 0.53 -16.63 -10.37
N TRP A 48 1.74 -16.92 -9.88
CA TRP A 48 2.03 -16.87 -8.45
C TRP A 48 1.87 -15.46 -7.88
N THR A 49 2.32 -14.44 -8.60
CA THR A 49 2.15 -13.05 -8.17
C THR A 49 0.67 -12.68 -8.06
N ALA A 50 -0.14 -13.03 -9.05
CA ALA A 50 -1.60 -12.81 -9.01
C ALA A 50 -2.23 -13.56 -7.82
N TRP A 51 -1.83 -14.81 -7.58
CA TRP A 51 -2.30 -15.59 -6.43
C TRP A 51 -1.95 -14.91 -5.09
N PHE A 52 -0.71 -14.45 -4.92
CA PHE A 52 -0.30 -13.71 -3.70
C PHE A 52 -1.05 -12.40 -3.53
N VAL A 53 -1.29 -11.68 -4.63
CA VAL A 53 -2.07 -10.45 -4.62
C VAL A 53 -3.53 -10.71 -4.23
N GLU A 54 -4.13 -11.81 -4.72
CA GLU A 54 -5.47 -12.24 -4.30
C GLU A 54 -5.53 -12.65 -2.82
N MET A 55 -4.48 -13.29 -2.30
CA MET A 55 -4.35 -13.57 -0.87
C MET A 55 -4.33 -12.27 -0.06
N GLY A 56 -3.57 -11.27 -0.49
CA GLY A 56 -3.57 -9.94 0.11
C GLY A 56 -4.95 -9.27 0.07
N ALA A 57 -5.65 -9.35 -1.05
CA ALA A 57 -7.01 -8.82 -1.17
C ALA A 57 -8.01 -9.54 -0.27
N THR A 58 -7.84 -10.86 -0.07
CA THR A 58 -8.68 -11.66 0.82
C THR A 58 -8.39 -11.33 2.28
N TRP A 59 -7.12 -11.24 2.67
CA TRP A 59 -6.69 -10.76 4.00
C TRP A 59 -7.31 -9.40 4.33
N SER A 60 -7.23 -8.46 3.38
CA SER A 60 -7.84 -7.13 3.48
C SER A 60 -9.35 -7.21 3.74
N THR A 61 -10.05 -8.02 2.94
CA THR A 61 -11.50 -8.23 3.07
C THR A 61 -11.89 -8.79 4.44
N VAL A 62 -11.11 -9.74 4.98
CA VAL A 62 -11.36 -10.30 6.32
C VAL A 62 -11.15 -9.22 7.40
N ASN A 63 -10.09 -8.42 7.31
CA ASN A 63 -9.88 -7.30 8.24
C ASN A 63 -10.98 -6.23 8.14
N SER A 64 -11.50 -5.97 6.94
CA SER A 64 -12.64 -5.06 6.76
C SER A 64 -13.89 -5.56 7.47
N ARG A 65 -14.18 -6.87 7.39
CA ARG A 65 -15.30 -7.49 8.13
C ARG A 65 -15.14 -7.41 9.63
N PHE A 66 -13.91 -7.56 10.12
CA PHE A 66 -13.60 -7.31 11.53
C PHE A 66 -13.94 -5.86 11.91
N LEU A 67 -13.54 -4.89 11.09
CA LEU A 67 -13.85 -3.48 11.35
C LEU A 67 -15.37 -3.23 11.40
N ASP A 68 -16.14 -3.79 10.47
CA ASP A 68 -17.61 -3.71 10.46
C ASP A 68 -18.21 -4.29 11.75
N TRP A 69 -17.80 -5.50 12.11
CA TRP A 69 -18.31 -6.19 13.30
C TRP A 69 -17.94 -5.49 14.60
N SER A 70 -16.85 -4.72 14.62
CA SER A 70 -16.48 -3.95 15.79
C SER A 70 -17.51 -2.87 16.15
N HIS A 71 -18.38 -2.44 15.22
CA HIS A 71 -19.35 -1.34 15.38
C HIS A 71 -18.75 -0.08 16.04
N SER A 72 -17.45 0.15 15.86
CA SER A 72 -16.71 1.19 16.59
C SER A 72 -16.59 2.48 15.80
N THR A 73 -16.73 2.42 14.48
CA THR A 73 -16.47 3.53 13.57
C THR A 73 -17.48 3.52 12.43
N LYS A 74 -18.10 4.69 12.15
CA LYS A 74 -18.91 4.89 10.95
C LYS A 74 -18.01 5.38 9.83
N ILE A 75 -17.81 4.55 8.81
CA ILE A 75 -17.07 4.94 7.59
C ILE A 75 -18.10 5.39 6.56
N VAL A 76 -17.97 6.63 6.10
CA VAL A 76 -18.76 7.17 4.98
C VAL A 76 -17.87 7.15 3.74
N LEU A 77 -18.36 6.52 2.68
CA LEU A 77 -17.63 6.36 1.43
C LEU A 77 -18.39 7.09 0.33
N ASP A 78 -17.66 7.93 -0.40
CA ASP A 78 -18.07 8.47 -1.68
C ASP A 78 -17.04 7.97 -2.69
N LEU A 79 -17.47 7.06 -3.56
CA LEU A 79 -16.59 6.35 -4.49
C LEU A 79 -17.07 6.59 -5.92
N PRO A 80 -16.15 6.73 -6.89
CA PRO A 80 -16.54 6.86 -8.28
C PRO A 80 -17.29 5.59 -8.75
N GLU A 81 -18.23 5.79 -9.66
CA GLU A 81 -18.88 4.69 -10.36
C GLU A 81 -17.89 3.98 -11.29
N GLY A 82 -18.16 2.71 -11.62
CA GLY A 82 -17.37 1.98 -12.62
C GLY A 82 -16.02 1.43 -12.13
N LEU A 83 -15.71 1.49 -10.83
CA LEU A 83 -14.54 0.80 -10.28
C LEU A 83 -14.55 -0.69 -10.65
N SER A 84 -13.50 -1.10 -11.36
CA SER A 84 -13.32 -2.43 -11.92
C SER A 84 -11.98 -3.02 -11.50
N ARG A 85 -11.96 -4.34 -11.26
CA ARG A 85 -10.74 -5.09 -10.97
C ARG A 85 -9.89 -5.39 -12.21
N ASN A 86 -10.42 -5.10 -13.40
CA ASN A 86 -9.74 -5.32 -14.68
C ASN A 86 -9.00 -4.08 -15.18
N HIS A 87 -9.08 -2.97 -14.43
CA HIS A 87 -8.46 -1.69 -14.75
C HIS A 87 -7.29 -1.41 -13.81
N SER A 88 -6.33 -0.61 -14.23
CA SER A 88 -5.20 -0.18 -13.39
C SER A 88 -5.40 1.25 -12.90
N TYR A 89 -5.03 1.51 -11.64
CA TYR A 89 -5.28 2.80 -10.99
C TYR A 89 -4.05 3.35 -10.30
N LEU A 90 -3.94 4.68 -10.28
CA LEU A 90 -3.08 5.43 -9.36
C LEU A 90 -3.97 6.07 -8.29
N VAL A 91 -3.96 5.51 -7.08
CA VAL A 91 -4.72 6.06 -5.95
C VAL A 91 -3.84 7.09 -5.24
N LEU A 92 -4.28 8.34 -5.22
CA LEU A 92 -3.64 9.41 -4.48
C LEU A 92 -4.40 9.67 -3.18
N ALA A 93 -3.70 9.60 -2.04
CA ALA A 93 -4.28 9.86 -0.73
C ALA A 93 -3.42 10.86 0.06
N ASN A 94 -4.07 11.64 0.92
CA ASN A 94 -3.38 12.33 2.00
C ASN A 94 -2.92 11.30 3.06
N HIS A 95 -2.00 11.70 3.95
CA HIS A 95 -1.50 10.82 4.99
C HIS A 95 -1.67 11.48 6.36
N GLN A 96 -2.55 10.94 7.19
CA GLN A 96 -2.91 11.50 8.49
C GLN A 96 -2.37 10.61 9.61
N THR A 97 -2.70 9.33 9.58
CA THR A 97 -2.43 8.41 10.69
C THR A 97 -1.96 7.04 10.19
N TRP A 98 -1.86 6.08 11.10
CA TRP A 98 -1.66 4.68 10.70
C TRP A 98 -2.97 4.02 10.23
N VAL A 99 -4.13 4.58 10.59
CA VAL A 99 -5.48 4.08 10.26
C VAL A 99 -5.82 4.28 8.78
N ASP A 100 -5.09 5.17 8.09
CA ASP A 100 -5.27 5.45 6.66
C ASP A 100 -5.21 4.18 5.81
N MET A 101 -4.27 3.28 6.12
CA MET A 101 -4.15 2.02 5.39
C MET A 101 -5.38 1.12 5.62
N PRO A 102 -5.76 0.76 6.85
CA PRO A 102 -7.01 0.05 7.10
C PRO A 102 -8.25 0.66 6.43
N VAL A 103 -8.39 1.98 6.41
CA VAL A 103 -9.53 2.66 5.78
C VAL A 103 -9.48 2.56 4.26
N LEU A 104 -8.31 2.76 3.63
CA LEU A 104 -8.16 2.57 2.17
C LEU A 104 -8.37 1.12 1.76
N GLU A 105 -7.85 0.20 2.56
CA GLU A 105 -8.06 -1.23 2.41
C GLU A 105 -9.56 -1.56 2.46
N TYR A 106 -10.29 -1.03 3.45
CA TYR A 106 -11.74 -1.16 3.58
C TYR A 106 -12.52 -0.56 2.40
N ALA A 107 -12.20 0.69 2.03
CA ALA A 107 -12.90 1.42 0.98
C ALA A 107 -12.73 0.75 -0.38
N LEU A 108 -11.53 0.24 -0.67
CA LEU A 108 -11.15 -0.23 -2.00
C LEU A 108 -11.08 -1.76 -2.11
N ALA A 109 -11.27 -2.51 -1.01
CA ALA A 109 -11.28 -3.97 -1.01
C ALA A 109 -12.26 -4.50 -2.07
N ARG A 110 -11.77 -5.41 -2.91
CA ARG A 110 -12.53 -6.11 -3.97
C ARG A 110 -13.18 -5.19 -5.03
N ARG A 111 -12.93 -3.87 -5.01
CA ARG A 111 -13.44 -2.90 -6.01
C ARG A 111 -12.42 -2.59 -7.11
N ILE A 112 -11.13 -2.60 -6.76
CA ILE A 112 -10.00 -2.37 -7.67
C ILE A 112 -9.03 -3.55 -7.59
N PRO A 113 -8.11 -3.76 -8.56
CA PRO A 113 -7.12 -4.82 -8.43
C PRO A 113 -6.19 -4.57 -7.24
N GLY A 114 -5.47 -5.61 -6.86
CA GLY A 114 -4.64 -5.57 -5.66
C GLY A 114 -3.66 -4.40 -5.64
N ARG A 115 -3.52 -3.83 -4.43
CA ARG A 115 -2.82 -2.58 -4.18
C ARG A 115 -1.36 -2.85 -3.86
N ARG A 116 -0.49 -2.08 -4.50
CA ARG A 116 0.93 -2.00 -4.19
C ARG A 116 1.23 -0.59 -3.72
N ILE A 117 2.19 -0.48 -2.81
CA ILE A 117 2.74 0.80 -2.36
C ILE A 117 4.25 0.74 -2.33
N PHE A 118 4.90 1.88 -2.54
CA PHE A 118 6.33 2.00 -2.28
C PHE A 118 6.61 1.84 -0.78
N ILE A 119 7.21 0.71 -0.41
CA ILE A 119 7.58 0.38 0.96
C ILE A 119 9.08 0.56 1.18
N LYS A 120 9.50 0.79 2.42
CA LYS A 120 10.93 0.90 2.73
C LYS A 120 11.60 -0.45 2.50
N GLN A 121 12.79 -0.46 1.89
CA GLN A 121 13.57 -1.68 1.69
C GLN A 121 13.82 -2.45 2.99
N SER A 122 14.02 -1.76 4.12
CA SER A 122 14.21 -2.40 5.42
C SER A 122 13.04 -3.27 5.87
N LEU A 123 11.83 -3.05 5.35
CA LEU A 123 10.65 -3.83 5.71
C LEU A 123 10.68 -5.25 5.17
N ILE A 124 11.57 -5.57 4.22
CA ILE A 124 11.77 -6.94 3.75
C ILE A 124 12.21 -7.89 4.88
N TRP A 125 12.78 -7.34 5.96
CA TRP A 125 13.28 -8.09 7.11
C TRP A 125 12.25 -8.26 8.23
N VAL A 126 11.07 -7.64 8.12
CA VAL A 126 9.99 -7.89 9.08
C VAL A 126 9.50 -9.32 8.87
N PRO A 127 9.57 -10.20 9.88
CA PRO A 127 9.18 -11.60 9.72
C PRO A 127 7.74 -11.74 9.21
N PHE A 128 7.56 -12.65 8.26
CA PHE A 128 6.31 -12.94 7.55
C PHE A 128 5.82 -11.80 6.65
N LEU A 129 5.61 -10.61 7.19
CA LEU A 129 5.03 -9.47 6.47
C LEU A 129 5.94 -8.97 5.34
N GLY A 130 7.24 -8.83 5.59
CA GLY A 130 8.20 -8.36 4.61
C GLY A 130 8.30 -9.27 3.39
N GLN A 131 8.35 -10.58 3.64
CA GLN A 131 8.43 -11.58 2.58
C GLN A 131 7.09 -11.77 1.85
N ALA A 132 5.95 -11.63 2.55
CA ALA A 132 4.63 -11.58 1.91
C ALA A 132 4.50 -10.38 0.95
N CYS A 133 4.96 -9.19 1.37
CA CYS A 133 5.04 -8.03 0.49
C CYS A 133 5.95 -8.27 -0.73
N TRP A 134 7.08 -8.94 -0.54
CA TRP A 134 7.95 -9.35 -1.66
C TRP A 134 7.27 -10.34 -2.60
N ALA A 135 6.53 -11.33 -2.09
CA ALA A 135 5.80 -12.30 -2.89
C ALA A 135 4.76 -11.63 -3.81
N MET A 136 4.11 -10.56 -3.33
CA MET A 136 3.16 -9.71 -4.07
C MET A 136 3.81 -8.71 -5.05
N ASP A 137 5.13 -8.70 -5.16
CA ASP A 137 5.91 -7.70 -5.91
C ASP A 137 5.68 -6.26 -5.45
N PHE A 138 5.60 -6.04 -4.13
CA PHE A 138 5.59 -4.67 -3.60
C PHE A 138 6.92 -3.97 -3.93
N PRO A 139 6.88 -2.69 -4.35
CA PRO A 139 8.08 -1.99 -4.72
C PRO A 139 8.85 -1.50 -3.48
N PHE A 140 9.99 -2.14 -3.21
CA PHE A 140 10.88 -1.78 -2.11
C PHE A 140 11.85 -0.66 -2.51
N MET A 141 11.85 0.42 -1.73
CA MET A 141 12.64 1.62 -2.01
C MET A 141 13.65 1.90 -0.89
N LYS A 142 14.87 2.30 -1.28
CA LYS A 142 15.81 2.95 -0.36
C LYS A 142 15.31 4.35 -0.02
N ARG A 143 15.52 4.78 1.22
CA ARG A 143 15.18 6.14 1.65
C ARG A 143 16.38 7.06 1.46
N TYR A 144 16.30 7.88 0.43
CA TYR A 144 17.23 8.99 0.24
C TYR A 144 16.59 10.30 0.69
N THR A 145 17.34 11.12 1.40
CA THR A 145 16.94 12.49 1.74
C THR A 145 17.11 13.40 0.53
N ALA A 146 16.37 14.51 0.49
CA ALA A 146 16.52 15.51 -0.56
C ALA A 146 17.97 16.03 -0.66
N LYS A 147 18.66 16.19 0.48
CA LYS A 147 20.07 16.60 0.54
C LYS A 147 21.01 15.55 -0.08
N GLN A 148 20.77 14.26 0.15
CA GLN A 148 21.56 13.19 -0.46
C GLN A 148 21.36 13.14 -1.97
N LEU A 149 20.11 13.24 -2.43
CA LEU A 149 19.79 13.24 -3.87
C LEU A 149 20.30 14.49 -4.58
N ALA A 150 20.36 15.64 -3.91
CA ALA A 150 20.92 16.86 -4.48
C ALA A 150 22.44 16.76 -4.68
N LYS A 151 23.14 16.11 -3.74
CA LYS A 151 24.61 16.00 -3.74
C LYS A 151 25.18 14.95 -4.69
N SER A 152 24.38 13.96 -5.11
CA SER A 152 24.86 12.87 -5.96
C SER A 152 23.88 12.61 -7.11
N PRO A 153 24.23 13.03 -8.35
CA PRO A 153 23.47 12.71 -9.55
C PRO A 153 23.29 11.20 -9.75
N GLU A 154 24.34 10.41 -9.51
CA GLU A 154 24.32 8.95 -9.62
C GLU A 154 23.27 8.31 -8.68
N LEU A 155 23.19 8.76 -7.42
CA LEU A 155 22.16 8.28 -6.48
C LEU A 155 20.74 8.59 -6.96
N ARG A 156 20.55 9.75 -7.60
CA ARG A 156 19.27 10.15 -8.17
C ARG A 156 18.88 9.26 -9.33
N GLU A 157 19.82 9.00 -10.24
CA GLU A 157 19.63 8.12 -11.38
C GLU A 157 19.29 6.69 -10.93
N ARG A 158 20.05 6.13 -9.98
CA ARG A 158 19.79 4.82 -9.40
C ARG A 158 18.41 4.72 -8.73
N ASN A 159 18.00 5.78 -8.04
CA ASN A 159 16.66 5.84 -7.44
C ASN A 159 15.57 5.84 -8.51
N LEU A 160 15.73 6.63 -9.58
CA LEU A 160 14.80 6.67 -10.71
C LEU A 160 14.74 5.34 -11.47
N GLU A 161 15.88 4.69 -11.69
CA GLU A 161 15.95 3.36 -12.32
C GLU A 161 15.21 2.32 -11.47
N THR A 162 15.33 2.40 -10.15
CA THR A 162 14.59 1.54 -9.22
C THR A 162 13.08 1.76 -9.34
N VAL A 163 12.63 3.02 -9.40
CA VAL A 163 11.21 3.34 -9.65
C VAL A 163 10.76 2.77 -10.99
N ARG A 164 11.51 3.02 -12.07
CA ARG A 164 11.22 2.51 -13.42
C ARG A 164 11.07 0.99 -13.42
N LYS A 165 12.05 0.24 -12.91
CA LYS A 165 11.99 -1.23 -12.84
C LYS A 165 10.77 -1.75 -12.08
N ASN A 166 10.36 -1.05 -11.03
CA ASN A 166 9.17 -1.42 -10.26
C ASN A 166 7.87 -1.11 -11.03
N CYS A 167 7.78 0.05 -11.68
CA CYS A 167 6.65 0.40 -12.54
C CYS A 167 6.52 -0.56 -13.73
N GLU A 168 7.61 -0.94 -14.39
CA GLU A 168 7.58 -1.91 -15.50
C GLU A 168 6.98 -3.26 -15.09
N ARG A 169 7.24 -3.73 -13.85
CA ARG A 169 6.63 -4.99 -13.33
C ARG A 169 5.13 -4.89 -13.10
N MET A 170 4.59 -3.68 -13.02
CA MET A 170 3.16 -3.44 -12.86
C MET A 170 2.44 -3.39 -14.21
N LYS A 171 3.18 -3.24 -15.32
CA LYS A 171 2.60 -3.25 -16.66
C LYS A 171 2.17 -4.65 -17.07
N GLY A 172 1.16 -4.74 -17.93
CA GLY A 172 0.66 -6.00 -18.48
C GLY A 172 -0.27 -6.79 -17.56
N MET A 173 -0.60 -6.28 -16.37
CA MET A 173 -1.65 -6.82 -15.50
C MET A 173 -2.41 -5.68 -14.81
N PRO A 174 -3.73 -5.81 -14.58
CA PRO A 174 -4.47 -4.86 -13.78
C PRO A 174 -3.81 -4.66 -12.41
N SER A 175 -3.45 -3.42 -12.08
CA SER A 175 -2.78 -3.14 -10.81
C SER A 175 -3.10 -1.76 -10.25
N THR A 176 -3.10 -1.67 -8.93
CA THR A 176 -3.28 -0.39 -8.24
C THR A 176 -1.97 0.04 -7.60
N LEU A 177 -1.48 1.23 -7.91
CA LEU A 177 -0.42 1.89 -7.15
C LEU A 177 -1.04 2.91 -6.20
N LEU A 178 -0.97 2.65 -4.90
CA LEU A 178 -1.40 3.61 -3.88
C LEU A 178 -0.22 4.50 -3.47
N ASN A 179 -0.44 5.81 -3.50
CA ASN A 179 0.56 6.82 -3.19
C ASN A 179 0.02 7.84 -2.17
N PHE A 180 0.73 7.95 -1.05
CA PHE A 180 0.55 9.04 -0.11
C PHE A 180 1.31 10.27 -0.60
N SER A 181 0.62 11.17 -1.29
CA SER A 181 1.22 12.27 -2.07
C SER A 181 2.01 13.26 -1.20
N GLU A 182 1.62 13.44 0.07
CA GLU A 182 2.33 14.27 1.06
C GLU A 182 3.70 13.67 1.46
N GLY A 183 3.86 12.35 1.27
CA GLY A 183 5.08 11.60 1.58
C GLY A 183 5.42 11.49 3.07
N THR A 184 4.57 12.00 3.96
CA THR A 184 4.67 11.88 5.41
C THR A 184 3.32 12.13 6.06
N ARG A 185 3.11 11.61 7.27
CA ARG A 185 1.90 11.89 8.04
C ARG A 185 1.81 13.36 8.45
N PHE A 186 0.61 13.91 8.36
CA PHE A 186 0.24 15.24 8.83
C PHE A 186 0.63 15.43 10.30
N THR A 187 1.19 16.60 10.59
CA THR A 187 1.26 17.15 11.95
C THR A 187 1.16 18.66 11.86
N SER A 188 0.59 19.32 12.87
CA SER A 188 0.48 20.79 12.90
C SER A 188 1.83 21.48 12.73
N ALA A 189 2.89 20.90 13.31
CA ALA A 189 4.26 21.41 13.16
C ALA A 189 4.76 21.36 11.69
N LYS A 190 4.49 20.26 10.96
CA LYS A 190 4.87 20.14 9.54
C LYS A 190 4.01 21.05 8.64
N HIS A 191 2.73 21.16 8.96
CA HIS A 191 1.80 22.06 8.28
C HIS A 191 2.26 23.52 8.37
N ALA A 192 2.56 23.99 9.59
CA ALA A 192 3.08 25.33 9.82
C ALA A 192 4.44 25.55 9.14
N LYS A 193 5.37 24.59 9.26
CA LYS A 193 6.73 24.68 8.69
C LYS A 193 6.77 24.89 7.18
N GLN A 194 5.82 24.34 6.44
CA GLN A 194 5.77 24.46 4.98
C GLN A 194 4.80 25.54 4.49
N SER A 195 4.12 26.24 5.42
CA SER A 195 3.05 27.18 5.13
C SER A 195 2.04 26.57 4.15
N SER A 196 1.46 25.44 4.54
CA SER A 196 0.48 24.76 3.68
C SER A 196 -0.76 25.63 3.51
N PRO A 197 -1.25 25.85 2.27
CA PRO A 197 -2.45 26.65 2.02
C PRO A 197 -3.75 25.89 2.37
N TYR A 198 -3.66 24.59 2.65
CA TYR A 198 -4.81 23.73 2.93
C TYR A 198 -5.04 23.57 4.43
N THR A 199 -6.29 23.57 4.89
CA THR A 199 -6.62 23.50 6.33
C THR A 199 -6.10 22.23 7.02
N HIS A 200 -6.20 21.07 6.36
CA HIS A 200 -5.90 19.76 6.97
C HIS A 200 -4.88 18.92 6.19
N LEU A 201 -4.21 19.51 5.19
CA LEU A 201 -3.32 18.79 4.27
C LEU A 201 -1.93 19.40 4.27
N LEU A 202 -0.92 18.57 4.07
CA LEU A 202 0.43 19.03 3.73
C LEU A 202 0.51 19.32 2.22
N LYS A 203 1.55 20.02 1.77
CA LYS A 203 1.78 20.21 0.33
C LYS A 203 2.16 18.85 -0.31
N PRO A 204 1.53 18.46 -1.43
CA PRO A 204 1.87 17.20 -2.10
C PRO A 204 3.27 17.28 -2.72
N LYS A 205 3.98 16.15 -2.74
CA LYS A 205 5.28 15.97 -3.41
C LYS A 205 5.06 15.58 -4.86
N ILE A 206 4.81 16.60 -5.69
CA ILE A 206 4.42 16.46 -7.10
C ILE A 206 5.41 15.62 -7.91
N ALA A 207 6.72 15.80 -7.70
CA ALA A 207 7.75 15.14 -8.50
C ALA A 207 7.64 13.60 -8.50
N GLY A 208 7.32 13.00 -7.34
CA GLY A 208 7.17 11.55 -7.24
C GLY A 208 5.93 11.03 -7.98
N VAL A 209 4.81 11.75 -7.85
CA VAL A 209 3.55 11.42 -8.54
C VAL A 209 3.71 11.59 -10.05
N ALA A 210 4.30 12.71 -10.49
CA ALA A 210 4.56 12.97 -11.91
C ALA A 210 5.48 11.90 -12.54
N THR A 211 6.49 11.43 -11.80
CA THR A 211 7.35 10.33 -12.26
C THR A 211 6.56 9.04 -12.47
N VAL A 212 5.65 8.71 -11.55
CA VAL A 212 4.80 7.52 -11.66
C VAL A 212 3.84 7.65 -12.84
N ILE A 213 3.17 8.80 -12.99
CA ILE A 213 2.27 9.07 -14.12
C ILE A 213 3.04 8.96 -15.44
N GLY A 214 4.23 9.53 -15.54
CA GLY A 214 5.05 9.43 -16.76
C GLY A 214 5.52 8.01 -17.09
N LEU A 215 5.55 7.09 -16.13
CA LEU A 215 5.98 5.71 -16.33
C LEU A 215 4.82 4.73 -16.55
N LEU A 216 3.68 4.98 -15.91
CA LEU A 216 2.51 4.10 -15.91
C LEU A 216 1.32 4.67 -16.67
N GLY A 217 1.35 5.93 -17.12
CA GLY A 217 0.20 6.65 -17.67
C GLY A 217 -0.55 5.88 -18.74
N ASP A 218 0.15 5.30 -19.72
CA ASP A 218 -0.45 4.51 -20.80
C ASP A 218 -1.08 3.19 -20.33
N SER A 219 -0.79 2.76 -19.10
CA SER A 219 -1.32 1.56 -18.47
C SER A 219 -2.42 1.86 -17.45
N LEU A 220 -2.72 3.13 -17.15
CA LEU A 220 -3.77 3.53 -16.20
C LEU A 220 -5.10 3.72 -16.93
N ASP A 221 -6.15 3.16 -16.36
CA ASP A 221 -7.53 3.36 -16.81
C ASP A 221 -8.14 4.47 -15.95
N ALA A 222 -8.81 5.43 -16.61
CA ALA A 222 -9.32 6.65 -15.99
C ALA A 222 -10.33 6.39 -14.86
#